data_AF-A0A1Z9RL06-F1
#
_entry.id   AF-A0A1Z9RL06-F1
#
_cell.length_a   1.000
_cell.length_b   1.000
_cell.length_c   1.000
_cell.angle_alpha   90.00
_cell.angle_beta   90.00
_cell.angle_gamma   90.00
#
_symmetry.space_group_name_H-M   'P 1'
#
loop_
_entity.id
_entity.type
_entity.pdbx_description
1 polymer ?
#
loop_
_entity_poly.entity_id
_entity_poly.type
_entity_poly.pdbx_seq_one_letter_code
_entity_poly.pdbx_strand_id
1 'polypeptide(L)'
;MKYLVKYTVYFVQQNISVSDEIEVEQDADFYDFEEKKQIKVKDKITAEKFVSSQYSENEDNVVIIPQSVWDSDDGLTDTELTINSVDTIT
;
A
#
# COMPACT_ATOMS: atom_id res chain seq x y z
N MET A 1 3.46 6.42 18.45
CA MET A 1 2.18 5.75 18.14
C MET A 1 2.27 5.37 16.68
N LYS A 2 1.86 4.15 16.34
CA LYS A 2 1.91 3.70 14.95
C LYS A 2 0.59 3.09 14.54
N TYR A 3 0.43 2.93 13.24
CA TYR A 3 -0.70 2.23 12.64
C TYR A 3 -0.17 0.98 11.94
N LEU A 4 -0.72 -0.18 12.24
CA LEU A 4 -0.50 -1.39 11.45
C LEU A 4 -1.59 -1.45 10.39
N VAL A 5 -1.20 -1.30 9.13
CA VAL A 5 -2.11 -1.38 7.98
C VAL A 5 -1.94 -2.74 7.34
N LYS A 6 -2.98 -3.57 7.36
CA LYS A 6 -3.01 -4.86 6.65
C LYS A 6 -3.70 -4.65 5.32
N TYR A 7 -3.11 -5.12 4.24
CA TYR A 7 -3.62 -4.90 2.90
C TYR A 7 -3.48 -6.15 2.03
N THR A 8 -4.19 -6.17 0.90
CA THR A 8 -4.09 -7.18 -0.15
C THR A 8 -3.89 -6.48 -1.48
N VAL A 9 -2.87 -6.92 -2.23
CA VAL A 9 -2.67 -6.55 -3.64
C VAL A 9 -3.21 -7.67 -4.50
N TYR A 10 -4.10 -7.33 -5.42
CA TYR A 10 -4.56 -8.23 -6.46
C TYR A 10 -3.86 -7.87 -7.78
N PHE A 11 -3.08 -8.80 -8.30
CA PHE A 11 -2.43 -8.72 -9.61
C PHE A 11 -3.44 -9.22 -10.65
N VAL A 12 -4.11 -8.29 -11.32
CA VAL A 12 -5.32 -8.56 -12.12
C VAL A 12 -5.03 -9.52 -13.28
N GLN A 13 -3.92 -9.30 -13.97
CA GLN A 13 -3.53 -10.09 -15.14
C GLN A 13 -3.15 -11.53 -14.77
N GLN A 14 -2.46 -11.70 -13.65
CA GLN A 14 -2.03 -13.01 -13.16
C GLN A 14 -3.11 -13.74 -12.36
N ASN A 15 -4.18 -13.03 -11.95
CA ASN A 15 -5.22 -13.53 -11.05
C ASN A 15 -4.63 -14.08 -9.74
N ILE A 16 -3.69 -13.32 -9.15
CA ILE A 16 -2.99 -13.67 -7.91
C ILE A 16 -3.25 -12.56 -6.87
N SER A 17 -3.51 -12.97 -5.63
CA SER A 17 -3.61 -12.03 -4.49
C SER A 17 -2.48 -12.28 -3.50
N VAL A 18 -1.92 -11.20 -2.96
CA VAL A 18 -0.89 -11.22 -1.92
C VAL A 18 -1.34 -10.30 -0.79
N SER A 19 -1.35 -10.82 0.42
CA SER A 19 -1.63 -10.04 1.61
C SER A 19 -0.35 -9.78 2.39
N ASP A 20 -0.21 -8.56 2.89
CA ASP A 20 0.93 -8.15 3.70
C ASP A 20 0.49 -7.06 4.70
N GLU A 21 1.41 -6.62 5.55
CA GLU A 21 1.18 -5.57 6.53
C GLU A 21 2.35 -4.58 6.62
N ILE A 22 2.04 -3.33 6.91
CA ILE A 22 3.03 -2.26 7.05
C ILE A 22 2.77 -1.44 8.30
N GLU A 23 3.84 -1.15 9.05
CA GLU A 23 3.81 -0.19 10.15
C GLU A 23 3.98 1.23 9.60
N VAL A 24 3.05 2.11 9.95
CA VAL A 24 3.06 3.53 9.58
C VAL A 24 3.21 4.37 10.84
N GLU A 25 4.29 5.14 10.91
CA GLU A 25 4.54 6.05 12.04
C GLU A 25 3.55 7.22 12.02
N GLN A 26 3.07 7.64 13.20
CA GLN A 26 2.37 8.91 13.32
C GLN A 26 3.30 10.06 12.90
N ASP A 27 2.73 11.09 12.28
CA ASP A 27 3.41 12.26 11.73
C ASP A 27 4.32 12.02 10.51
N ALA A 28 4.36 10.78 10.00
CA ALA A 28 4.97 10.47 8.71
C ALA A 28 4.33 11.31 7.60
N ASP A 29 5.17 11.90 6.75
CA ASP A 29 4.76 12.73 5.62
C ASP A 29 4.55 11.87 4.37
N PHE A 30 3.48 12.15 3.61
CA PHE A 30 3.23 11.56 2.30
C PHE A 30 2.51 12.55 1.38
N TYR A 31 2.61 12.32 0.07
CA TYR A 31 1.86 13.09 -0.91
C TYR A 31 0.49 12.46 -1.16
N ASP A 32 -0.58 13.19 -0.84
CA ASP A 32 -1.94 12.79 -1.20
C ASP A 32 -2.23 13.22 -2.64
N PHE A 33 -2.45 12.25 -3.53
CA PHE A 33 -2.72 12.46 -4.95
C PHE A 33 -4.09 13.05 -5.25
N GLU A 34 -5.09 12.77 -4.41
CA GLU A 34 -6.43 13.31 -4.56
C GLU A 34 -6.41 14.81 -4.22
N GLU A 35 -5.75 15.14 -3.11
CA GLU A 35 -5.67 16.52 -2.61
C GLU A 35 -4.49 17.32 -3.18
N LYS A 36 -3.58 16.64 -3.89
CA LYS A 36 -2.37 17.18 -4.52
C LYS A 36 -1.47 17.96 -3.56
N LYS A 37 -1.31 17.46 -2.34
CA LYS A 37 -0.54 18.14 -1.27
C LYS A 37 0.14 17.16 -0.33
N GLN A 38 1.16 17.65 0.38
CA GLN A 38 1.81 16.91 1.47
C GLN A 38 0.88 16.87 2.69
N ILE A 39 0.64 15.68 3.23
CA ILE A 39 -0.19 15.40 4.41
C ILE A 39 0.63 14.57 5.41
N LYS A 40 0.29 14.70 6.70
CA LYS A 40 0.84 13.87 7.77
C LYS A 40 -0.16 12.80 8.19
N VAL A 41 0.36 11.63 8.56
CA VAL A 41 -0.42 10.57 9.20
C VAL A 41 -0.83 11.01 10.61
N LYS A 42 -2.14 11.14 10.83
CA LYS A 42 -2.72 11.62 12.10
C LYS A 42 -3.73 10.65 12.71
N ASP A 43 -4.32 9.80 11.88
CA ASP A 43 -5.37 8.87 12.23
C ASP A 43 -5.34 7.66 11.28
N LYS A 44 -6.27 6.72 11.48
CA LYS A 44 -6.38 5.51 10.66
C LYS A 44 -6.64 5.81 9.17
N ILE A 45 -7.38 6.88 8.88
CA ILE A 45 -7.75 7.24 7.50
C ILE A 45 -6.52 7.74 6.74
N THR A 46 -5.75 8.62 7.37
CA THR A 46 -4.50 9.13 6.80
C THR A 46 -3.40 8.07 6.75
N ALA A 47 -3.43 7.06 7.63
CA ALA A 47 -2.55 5.88 7.53
C ALA A 47 -2.92 4.98 6.34
N GLU A 48 -4.21 4.77 6.07
CA GLU A 48 -4.67 4.09 4.85
C GLU A 48 -4.22 4.85 3.59
N LYS A 49 -4.46 6.17 3.54
CA LYS A 49 -4.02 7.02 2.42
C LYS A 49 -2.51 6.99 2.23
N PHE A 50 -1.73 6.93 3.32
CA PHE A 50 -0.29 6.77 3.25
C PHE A 50 0.09 5.50 2.47
N VAL A 51 -0.47 4.34 2.84
CA VAL A 51 -0.17 3.08 2.15
C VAL A 51 -0.59 3.14 0.68
N SER A 52 -1.78 3.65 0.38
CA SER A 52 -2.24 3.83 -1.01
C SER A 52 -1.33 4.75 -1.83
N SER A 53 -0.78 5.81 -1.22
CA SER A 53 0.16 6.71 -1.90
C SER A 53 1.49 6.04 -2.25
N GLN A 54 2.00 5.16 -1.38
CA GLN A 54 3.26 4.43 -1.65
C GLN A 54 3.12 3.48 -2.85
N TYR A 55 1.95 2.87 -3.00
CA TYR A 55 1.60 2.06 -4.17
C TYR A 55 1.46 2.87 -5.47
N SER A 56 1.05 4.12 -5.37
CA SER A 56 0.86 5.00 -6.53
C SER A 56 2.18 5.58 -7.05
N GLU A 57 3.20 5.67 -6.19
CA GLU A 57 4.46 6.38 -6.48
C GLU A 57 5.61 5.50 -6.96
N ASN A 58 5.64 4.20 -6.64
CA ASN A 58 6.83 3.39 -6.93
C ASN A 58 6.46 1.91 -7.16
N GLU A 59 6.82 1.38 -8.34
CA GLU A 59 6.88 -0.06 -8.61
C GLU A 59 7.85 -0.80 -7.65
N ASP A 60 8.74 -0.07 -6.97
CA ASP A 60 9.82 -0.63 -6.14
C ASP A 60 9.52 -0.71 -4.63
N ASN A 61 8.47 -0.04 -4.14
CA ASN A 61 8.28 0.09 -2.69
C ASN A 61 6.91 -0.44 -2.26
N VAL A 62 6.97 -1.44 -1.38
CA VAL A 62 5.96 -1.90 -0.42
C VAL A 62 5.46 -3.34 -0.63
N VAL A 63 5.44 -3.89 -1.85
CA VAL A 63 4.97 -5.28 -2.04
C VAL A 63 6.13 -6.27 -2.13
N ILE A 64 6.06 -7.35 -1.35
CA ILE A 64 6.73 -8.59 -1.74
C ILE A 64 6.00 -9.13 -2.97
N ILE A 65 6.49 -8.79 -4.17
CA ILE A 65 5.97 -9.33 -5.43
C ILE A 65 6.29 -10.83 -5.47
N PRO A 66 5.31 -11.74 -5.62
CA PRO A 66 5.57 -13.16 -5.76
C PRO A 66 6.40 -13.42 -7.01
N GLN A 67 7.33 -14.37 -6.92
CA GLN A 67 8.16 -14.77 -8.06
C GLN A 67 7.32 -15.14 -9.29
N SER A 68 6.14 -15.75 -9.11
CA SER A 68 5.21 -16.08 -10.20
C SER A 68 4.63 -14.87 -10.93
N VAL A 69 4.55 -13.72 -10.27
CA VAL A 69 4.15 -12.45 -10.89
C VAL A 69 5.35 -11.80 -11.58
N TRP A 70 6.54 -11.87 -10.97
CA TRP A 70 7.77 -11.35 -11.57
C TRP A 70 8.18 -12.10 -12.84
N ASP A 71 8.00 -13.43 -12.85
CA ASP A 71 8.28 -14.30 -13.99
C ASP A 71 7.14 -14.31 -15.03
N SER A 72 6.07 -13.56 -14.81
CA SER A 72 4.96 -13.45 -15.76
C SER A 72 5.35 -12.55 -16.94
N ASP A 73 5.10 -13.04 -18.16
CA ASP A 73 5.25 -12.25 -19.38
C ASP A 73 4.31 -11.02 -19.44
N ASP A 74 3.26 -10.99 -18.60
CA ASP A 74 2.25 -9.94 -18.56
C ASP A 74 2.66 -8.71 -17.70
N GLY A 75 3.64 -8.86 -16.78
CA GLY A 75 4.19 -7.77 -15.97
C GLY A 75 3.29 -7.27 -14.83
N LEU A 76 3.66 -6.14 -14.20
CA LEU A 76 2.97 -5.57 -13.01
C LEU A 76 1.85 -4.57 -13.36
N THR A 77 1.44 -4.50 -14.62
CA THR A 77 0.77 -3.29 -15.15
C THR A 77 -0.66 -3.05 -14.65
N ASP A 78 -1.33 -4.05 -14.09
CA ASP A 78 -2.67 -3.90 -13.53
C ASP A 78 -2.77 -4.54 -12.13
N THR A 79 -2.81 -3.68 -11.11
CA THR A 79 -2.89 -4.07 -9.70
C THR A 79 -3.96 -3.30 -8.96
N GLU A 80 -4.73 -4.00 -8.13
CA GLU A 80 -5.71 -3.39 -7.24
C GLU A 80 -5.26 -3.55 -5.78
N LEU A 81 -5.24 -2.46 -5.01
CA LEU A 81 -4.94 -2.47 -3.58
C LEU A 81 -6.24 -2.44 -2.77
N THR A 82 -6.39 -3.36 -1.82
CA THR A 82 -7.46 -3.38 -0.84
C THR A 82 -6.89 -3.27 0.57
N ILE A 83 -7.32 -2.26 1.34
CA ILE A 83 -7.00 -2.17 2.77
C ILE A 83 -7.96 -3.06 3.56
N ASN A 84 -7.42 -4.05 4.27
CA ASN A 84 -8.19 -5.01 5.04
C ASN A 84 -8.49 -4.50 6.46
N SER A 85 -7.49 -3.93 7.12
CA SER A 85 -7.65 -3.31 8.44
C SER A 85 -6.58 -2.26 8.71
N VAL A 86 -6.91 -1.33 9.61
CA VAL A 86 -5.97 -0.37 10.17
C VAL A 86 -6.10 -0.40 11.69
N ASP A 87 -5.04 -0.85 12.35
CA ASP A 87 -4.99 -1.00 13.81
C ASP A 87 -4.01 0.00 14.42
N THR A 88 -4.36 0.54 15.58
CA THR A 88 -3.42 1.37 16.34
C THR A 88 -2.55 0.45 17.17
N ILE A 89 -1.23 0.59 17.04
CA ILE A 89 -0.24 -0.16 17.82
C ILE A 89 0.62 0.78 18.67
N THR A 90 1.09 0.28 19.80
CA THR A 90 1.82 1.06 20.82
C THR A 90 3.31 0.82 20.73
#